data_AF-A0A496ZY72-F1
#
_entry.id   AF-A0A496ZY72-F1
#
_cell.length_a   1.000
_cell.length_b   1.000
_cell.length_c   1.000
_cell.angle_alpha   90.00
_cell.angle_beta   90.00
_cell.angle_gamma   90.00
#
_symmetry.space_group_name_H-M   'P 1'
#
loop_
_entity.id
_entity.type
_entity.pdbx_description
1 polymer ?
#
loop_
_entity_poly.entity_id
_entity_poly.type
_entity_poly.pdbx_seq_one_letter_code
_entity_poly.pdbx_strand_id
1 'polypeptide(L)'
;MNDPLTGEVITYWRAIIGTLHQRGLLRERPRQGGLVLPEADAYLFTDRAIFVLDMQRLAGIPREEWLKRELWAQWRAALQGRRVFVTDSAGLAITVARRPGAQRKRLPKMIRLTPEHLPDAPYTVTLGYGKRGPVHLDLAGDNRAILIGGTSGSGKTNLMQSIILQLAARHTPAEVRFAIVDTKEVDFGADYEALPHLFAPIAHNLQEAAELIERVEAERLRRQAVMAAAGVADWRDLDGDDAFPLLLLTVDEAADFTKTPTMGTLVEIARKGRAMGVSLMLGTQSPSSKVIDPQIRANLPTAIAFQTRTDIESRVILGCKGAEQLNRPGLALTFVDGRWEQVQTLRVEPDTVGDFITERVTAKRPALNEVEAALVRYALQELDGAFIVNRLYEAHKGLVSKRALTALAQRWEARGWLTTPASRSEPRRVTPELLALVSPALDAKSGDTVTRVTRGDTTLKTVTRPAQDGDTGGDTMESSPFLAHRRKEVMLLGGDTA
;
A
#
# COMPACT_ATOMS: atom_id res chain seq x y z
N MET A 1 -40.25 11.29 30.92
CA MET A 1 -39.04 11.85 30.27
C MET A 1 -39.12 11.48 28.79
N ASN A 2 -39.49 12.42 27.93
CA ASN A 2 -39.45 12.21 26.48
C ASN A 2 -38.00 12.36 26.04
N ASP A 3 -37.34 11.26 25.72
CA ASP A 3 -36.04 11.30 25.06
C ASP A 3 -36.22 11.97 23.68
N PRO A 4 -35.58 13.12 23.40
CA PRO A 4 -35.67 13.82 22.12
C PRO A 4 -35.32 12.91 20.93
N LEU A 5 -34.47 11.89 21.16
CA LEU A 5 -34.04 10.93 20.15
C LEU A 5 -35.17 9.97 19.73
N THR A 6 -36.11 9.64 20.62
CA THR A 6 -37.27 8.80 20.29
C THR A 6 -38.30 9.55 19.45
N GLY A 7 -38.44 10.86 19.66
CA GLY A 7 -39.39 11.71 18.91
C GLY A 7 -39.05 11.83 17.42
N GLU A 8 -37.75 11.86 17.08
CA GLU A 8 -37.28 11.92 15.70
C GLU A 8 -37.64 10.65 14.92
N VAL A 9 -37.39 9.48 15.53
CA VAL A 9 -37.72 8.17 14.96
C VAL A 9 -39.23 8.03 14.71
N ILE A 10 -40.06 8.41 15.69
CA ILE A 10 -41.51 8.37 15.55
C ILE A 10 -41.99 9.28 14.42
N THR A 11 -41.40 10.48 14.29
CA THR A 11 -41.73 11.43 13.23
C THR A 11 -41.42 10.83 11.86
N TYR A 12 -40.24 10.21 11.71
CA TYR A 12 -39.85 9.59 10.46
C TYR A 12 -40.75 8.41 10.10
N TRP A 13 -41.06 7.56 11.07
CA TRP A 13 -41.93 6.41 10.85
C TRP A 13 -43.34 6.82 10.46
N ARG A 14 -43.92 7.84 11.12
CA ARG A 14 -45.24 8.37 10.75
C ARG A 14 -45.29 8.91 9.33
N ALA A 15 -44.24 9.60 8.87
CA ALA A 15 -44.18 10.08 7.49
C ALA A 15 -44.09 8.92 6.49
N ILE A 16 -43.35 7.86 6.82
CA ILE A 16 -43.24 6.65 6.00
C ILE A 16 -44.61 5.98 5.87
N ILE A 17 -45.28 5.71 6.99
CA ILE A 17 -46.62 5.10 7.04
C ILE A 17 -47.66 5.97 6.35
N GLY A 18 -47.63 7.28 6.59
CA GLY A 18 -48.54 8.23 5.94
C GLY A 18 -48.43 8.21 4.42
N THR A 19 -47.21 8.10 3.89
CA THR A 19 -46.98 7.99 2.43
C THR A 19 -47.55 6.68 1.88
N LEU A 20 -47.39 5.55 2.59
CA LEU A 20 -47.96 4.26 2.17
C LEU A 20 -49.49 4.30 2.16
N HIS A 21 -50.10 4.92 3.16
CA HIS A 21 -51.54 5.13 3.23
C HIS A 21 -52.05 5.98 2.06
N GLN A 22 -51.41 7.12 1.78
CA GLN A 22 -51.78 8.01 0.66
C GLN A 22 -51.70 7.31 -0.70
N ARG A 23 -50.82 6.31 -0.83
CA ARG A 23 -50.68 5.49 -2.05
C ARG A 23 -51.64 4.30 -2.12
N GLY A 24 -52.47 4.09 -1.10
CA GLY A 24 -53.37 2.94 -1.03
C GLY A 24 -52.64 1.60 -0.97
N LEU A 25 -51.38 1.58 -0.51
CA LEU A 25 -50.56 0.37 -0.47
C LEU A 25 -50.87 -0.49 0.77
N LEU A 26 -51.48 0.09 1.80
CA LEU A 26 -51.78 -0.61 3.04
C LEU A 26 -53.06 -1.43 2.89
N ARG A 27 -53.02 -2.69 3.32
CA ARG A 27 -54.19 -3.57 3.35
C ARG A 27 -55.15 -3.21 4.47
N GLU A 28 -56.45 -3.40 4.26
CA GLU A 28 -57.47 -3.28 5.32
C GLU A 28 -57.71 -4.60 6.07
N ARG A 29 -58.07 -4.50 7.35
CA ARG A 29 -58.48 -5.65 8.17
C ARG A 29 -59.88 -6.12 7.79
N PRO A 30 -60.06 -7.39 7.37
CA PRO A 30 -61.35 -7.88 6.85
C PRO A 30 -62.55 -7.84 7.80
N ARG A 31 -62.35 -7.65 9.13
CA ARG A 31 -63.41 -7.81 10.15
C ARG A 31 -63.47 -6.72 11.24
N GLN A 32 -62.48 -5.85 11.33
CA GLN A 32 -62.39 -4.84 12.42
C GLN A 32 -62.45 -3.40 11.92
N GLY A 33 -62.37 -3.18 10.60
CA GLY A 33 -62.06 -1.86 10.06
C GLY A 33 -60.63 -1.42 10.42
N GLY A 34 -60.02 -0.62 9.54
CA GLY A 34 -58.68 -0.08 9.78
C GLY A 34 -57.56 -0.81 9.05
N LEU A 35 -56.44 -0.10 8.91
CA LEU A 35 -55.31 -0.50 8.09
C LEU A 35 -54.38 -1.45 8.87
N VAL A 36 -53.87 -2.46 8.18
CA VAL A 36 -52.71 -3.23 8.63
C VAL A 36 -51.50 -2.34 8.40
N LEU A 37 -50.79 -1.99 9.48
CA LEU A 37 -49.56 -1.22 9.39
C LEU A 37 -48.37 -2.18 9.38
N PRO A 38 -47.32 -1.88 8.60
CA PRO A 38 -46.08 -2.61 8.70
C PRO A 38 -45.39 -2.34 10.04
N GLU A 39 -44.67 -3.34 10.54
CA GLU A 39 -43.86 -3.24 11.74
C GLU A 39 -42.37 -3.13 11.39
N ALA A 40 -41.63 -2.40 12.22
CA ALA A 40 -40.19 -2.22 12.04
C ALA A 40 -39.48 -1.96 13.36
N ASP A 41 -38.28 -2.53 13.50
CA ASP A 41 -37.33 -2.13 14.53
C ASP A 41 -36.55 -0.90 14.08
N ALA A 42 -36.43 0.09 14.95
CA ALA A 42 -35.79 1.35 14.63
C ALA A 42 -34.46 1.53 15.37
N TYR A 43 -33.43 1.90 14.61
CA TYR A 43 -32.08 2.15 15.11
C TYR A 43 -31.66 3.57 14.73
N LEU A 44 -31.29 4.37 15.73
CA LEU A 44 -30.85 5.75 15.52
C LEU A 44 -29.33 5.86 15.61
N PHE A 45 -28.73 6.48 14.60
CA PHE A 45 -27.30 6.77 14.50
C PHE A 45 -27.07 8.28 14.44
N THR A 46 -25.81 8.69 14.50
CA THR A 46 -25.42 10.11 14.45
C THR A 46 -25.82 10.79 13.14
N ASP A 47 -25.80 10.07 12.01
CA ASP A 47 -26.07 10.63 10.67
C ASP A 47 -27.38 10.13 10.03
N ARG A 48 -28.01 9.08 10.58
CA ARG A 48 -29.18 8.41 9.97
C ARG A 48 -30.05 7.68 11.01
N ALA A 49 -31.30 7.40 10.63
CA ALA A 49 -32.16 6.42 11.27
C ALA A 49 -32.35 5.23 10.30
N ILE A 50 -32.36 4.00 10.82
CA ILE A 50 -32.59 2.77 10.06
C ILE A 50 -33.82 2.07 10.65
N PHE A 51 -34.78 1.74 9.80
CA PHE A 51 -35.97 0.96 10.13
C PHE A 51 -35.86 -0.41 9.46
N VAL A 52 -35.63 -1.46 10.25
CA VAL A 52 -35.58 -2.85 9.74
C VAL A 52 -37.01 -3.39 9.76
N LEU A 53 -37.55 -3.69 8.58
CA LEU A 53 -38.93 -4.14 8.43
C LEU A 53 -39.07 -5.60 8.83
N ASP A 54 -40.14 -5.91 9.57
CA ASP A 54 -40.56 -7.30 9.78
C ASP A 54 -41.16 -7.84 8.47
N MET A 55 -40.43 -8.79 7.87
CA MET A 55 -40.81 -9.42 6.60
C MET A 55 -42.12 -10.22 6.69
N GLN A 56 -42.53 -10.66 7.88
CA GLN A 56 -43.81 -11.35 8.10
C GLN A 56 -44.98 -10.38 8.19
N ARG A 57 -44.70 -9.09 8.42
CA ARG A 57 -45.69 -8.04 8.67
C ARG A 57 -45.51 -6.85 7.72
N LEU A 58 -45.29 -7.09 6.43
CA LEU A 58 -45.22 -6.03 5.40
C LEU A 58 -46.58 -5.40 5.03
N ALA A 59 -47.63 -5.65 5.82
CA ALA A 59 -48.99 -5.18 5.54
C ALA A 59 -49.56 -5.57 4.17
N GLY A 60 -49.07 -6.66 3.56
CA GLY A 60 -49.49 -7.11 2.23
C GLY A 60 -48.80 -6.39 1.07
N ILE A 61 -47.84 -5.51 1.35
CA ILE A 61 -47.05 -4.82 0.32
C ILE A 61 -45.94 -5.76 -0.19
N PRO A 62 -45.90 -6.10 -1.49
CA PRO A 62 -44.85 -6.93 -2.06
C PRO A 62 -43.46 -6.32 -1.87
N ARG A 63 -42.44 -7.16 -1.71
CA ARG A 63 -41.06 -6.72 -1.47
C ARG A 63 -40.56 -5.76 -2.56
N GLU A 64 -40.93 -6.00 -3.80
CA GLU A 64 -40.51 -5.23 -4.97
C GLU A 64 -41.03 -3.78 -4.92
N GLU A 65 -42.21 -3.58 -4.33
CA GLU A 65 -42.83 -2.26 -4.17
C GLU A 65 -41.99 -1.36 -3.26
N TRP A 66 -41.43 -1.94 -2.18
CA TRP A 66 -40.56 -1.23 -1.25
C TRP A 66 -39.27 -0.73 -1.90
N LEU A 67 -38.85 -1.34 -3.01
CA LEU A 67 -37.61 -1.01 -3.72
C LEU A 67 -37.80 0.00 -4.85
N LYS A 68 -39.05 0.39 -5.15
CA LYS A 68 -39.36 1.36 -6.21
C LYS A 68 -38.85 2.76 -5.87
N ARG A 69 -38.14 3.37 -6.82
CA ARG A 69 -37.51 4.70 -6.65
C ARG A 69 -38.56 5.80 -6.50
N GLU A 70 -39.74 5.61 -7.06
CA GLU A 70 -40.89 6.51 -6.96
C GLU A 70 -41.37 6.62 -5.51
N LEU A 71 -41.41 5.51 -4.79
CA LEU A 71 -41.78 5.48 -3.37
C LEU A 71 -40.74 6.20 -2.52
N TRP A 72 -39.45 5.99 -2.81
CA TRP A 72 -38.35 6.67 -2.09
C TRP A 72 -38.34 8.18 -2.32
N ALA A 73 -38.69 8.63 -3.54
CA ALA A 73 -38.80 10.05 -3.87
C ALA A 73 -39.91 10.74 -3.07
N GLN A 74 -41.04 10.06 -2.85
CA GLN A 74 -42.14 10.57 -2.04
C GLN A 74 -41.80 10.63 -0.56
N TRP A 75 -41.18 9.58 -0.01
CA TRP A 75 -40.69 9.64 1.36
C TRP A 75 -39.68 10.78 1.55
N ARG A 76 -38.80 11.02 0.58
CA ARG A 76 -37.90 12.18 0.60
C ARG A 76 -38.67 13.50 0.66
N ALA A 77 -39.74 13.66 -0.12
CA ALA A 77 -40.59 14.85 -0.06
C ALA A 77 -41.28 14.99 1.32
N ALA A 78 -41.88 13.92 1.81
CA ALA A 78 -42.55 13.87 3.13
C ALA A 78 -41.59 14.14 4.30
N LEU A 79 -40.31 13.79 4.14
CA LEU A 79 -39.26 13.94 5.15
C LEU A 79 -38.40 15.20 4.94
N GLN A 80 -38.97 16.26 4.33
CA GLN A 80 -38.33 17.57 4.14
C GLN A 80 -37.01 17.49 3.35
N GLY A 81 -36.99 16.68 2.29
CA GLY A 81 -35.80 16.51 1.45
C GLY A 81 -34.71 15.62 2.05
N ARG A 82 -34.94 14.99 3.22
CA ARG A 82 -34.03 13.98 3.78
C ARG A 82 -33.89 12.81 2.82
N ARG A 83 -32.66 12.33 2.64
CA ARG A 83 -32.43 11.18 1.77
C ARG A 83 -33.04 9.93 2.39
N VAL A 84 -33.87 9.25 1.60
CA VAL A 84 -34.44 7.94 1.92
C VAL A 84 -34.04 6.94 0.86
N PHE A 85 -33.71 5.72 1.27
CA PHE A 85 -33.51 4.56 0.39
C PHE A 85 -33.81 3.27 1.16
N VAL A 86 -34.11 2.21 0.43
CA VAL A 86 -34.36 0.89 0.99
C VAL A 86 -33.26 -0.06 0.53
N THR A 87 -32.73 -0.86 1.46
CA THR A 87 -31.78 -1.94 1.18
C THR A 87 -32.45 -3.28 1.41
N ASP A 88 -32.06 -4.30 0.66
CA ASP A 88 -32.67 -5.63 0.68
C ASP A 88 -31.65 -6.77 0.92
N SER A 89 -30.43 -6.41 1.33
CA SER A 89 -29.26 -7.30 1.42
C SER A 89 -29.40 -8.43 2.45
N ALA A 90 -30.09 -8.17 3.55
CA ALA A 90 -30.24 -9.08 4.71
C ALA A 90 -31.64 -8.95 5.33
N GLY A 91 -32.63 -8.61 4.50
CA GLY A 91 -33.94 -8.11 4.91
C GLY A 91 -34.19 -6.70 4.35
N LEU A 92 -35.44 -6.23 4.43
CA LEU A 92 -35.80 -4.88 4.00
C LEU A 92 -35.48 -3.88 5.12
N ALA A 93 -34.66 -2.88 4.82
CA ALA A 93 -34.38 -1.80 5.76
C ALA A 93 -34.51 -0.43 5.08
N ILE A 94 -35.29 0.47 5.68
CA ILE A 94 -35.45 1.85 5.24
C ILE A 94 -34.45 2.72 5.98
N THR A 95 -33.58 3.41 5.25
CA THR A 95 -32.62 4.35 5.85
C THR A 95 -33.04 5.78 5.56
N VAL A 96 -33.17 6.60 6.62
CA VAL A 96 -33.49 8.03 6.55
C VAL A 96 -32.28 8.85 7.06
N ALA A 97 -31.75 9.77 6.27
CA ALA A 97 -30.70 10.68 6.72
C ALA A 97 -31.25 11.71 7.72
N ARG A 98 -30.53 12.00 8.81
CA ARG A 98 -31.01 12.94 9.85
C ARG A 98 -30.98 14.40 9.41
N ARG A 99 -29.98 14.78 8.59
CA ARG A 99 -29.84 16.15 8.06
C ARG A 99 -30.52 16.28 6.69
N PRO A 100 -31.47 17.23 6.52
CA PRO A 100 -32.02 17.59 5.21
C PRO A 100 -30.90 17.99 4.24
N GLY A 101 -30.96 17.52 2.99
CA GLY A 101 -29.95 17.91 2.00
C GLY A 101 -28.53 17.42 2.27
N ALA A 102 -28.32 16.46 3.18
CA ALA A 102 -27.02 15.83 3.39
C ALA A 102 -26.50 15.22 2.07
N GLN A 103 -25.71 16.01 1.33
CA GLN A 103 -25.00 15.52 0.15
C GLN A 103 -24.14 14.35 0.60
N ARG A 104 -24.11 13.27 -0.20
CA ARG A 104 -23.08 12.23 -0.03
C ARG A 104 -21.75 13.00 -0.05
N LYS A 105 -21.00 13.04 1.06
CA LYS A 105 -19.57 13.36 0.97
C LYS A 105 -19.01 12.38 -0.05
N ARG A 106 -18.76 12.89 -1.25
CA ARG A 106 -18.23 12.10 -2.35
C ARG A 106 -16.75 11.97 -2.05
N LEU A 107 -16.28 10.74 -2.02
CA LEU A 107 -14.86 10.50 -1.93
C LEU A 107 -14.20 11.10 -3.18
N PRO A 108 -13.03 11.75 -3.04
CA PRO A 108 -12.24 12.18 -4.18
C PRO A 108 -12.11 11.05 -5.20
N LYS A 109 -12.07 11.36 -6.50
CA LYS A 109 -11.93 10.32 -7.54
C LYS A 109 -10.57 9.63 -7.48
N MET A 110 -9.57 10.34 -6.98
CA MET A 110 -8.18 9.96 -6.89
C MET A 110 -7.54 10.82 -5.79
N ILE A 111 -6.57 10.26 -5.08
CA ILE A 111 -5.78 10.96 -4.08
C ILE A 111 -4.34 10.57 -4.35
N ARG A 112 -3.48 11.53 -4.70
CA ARG A 112 -2.07 11.24 -4.95
C ARG A 112 -1.37 11.01 -3.62
N LEU A 113 -0.44 10.05 -3.58
CA LEU A 113 0.46 9.91 -2.45
C LEU A 113 1.38 11.14 -2.41
N THR A 114 1.35 11.85 -1.30
CA THR A 114 2.23 13.00 -1.03
C THR A 114 2.69 12.92 0.43
N PRO A 115 3.75 13.63 0.84
CA PRO A 115 4.29 13.54 2.20
C PRO A 115 3.28 13.87 3.31
N GLU A 116 2.27 14.69 3.04
CA GLU A 116 1.23 15.06 4.02
C GLU A 116 0.31 13.88 4.40
N HIS A 117 0.31 12.82 3.59
CA HIS A 117 -0.48 11.63 3.82
C HIS A 117 0.24 10.61 4.72
N LEU A 118 1.53 10.81 4.99
CA LEU A 118 2.32 9.87 5.77
C LEU A 118 1.94 10.00 7.25
N PRO A 119 1.47 8.93 7.91
CA PRO A 119 1.15 8.98 9.32
C PRO A 119 2.42 9.07 10.17
N ASP A 120 2.28 9.64 11.38
CA ASP A 120 3.42 9.76 12.28
C ASP A 120 3.72 8.49 13.07
N ALA A 121 2.69 7.66 13.31
CA ALA A 121 2.81 6.41 14.04
C ALA A 121 3.76 5.41 13.33
N PRO A 122 4.62 4.69 14.08
CA PRO A 122 5.57 3.74 13.50
C PRO A 122 4.84 2.59 12.81
N TYR A 123 5.39 2.12 11.68
CA TYR A 123 4.84 1.01 10.88
C TYR A 123 3.40 1.19 10.42
N THR A 124 2.86 2.39 10.57
CA THR A 124 1.51 2.73 10.16
C THR A 124 1.57 3.32 8.77
N VAL A 125 0.57 3.00 7.94
CA VAL A 125 0.41 3.55 6.59
C VAL A 125 -1.00 4.09 6.43
N THR A 126 -1.16 5.12 5.60
CA THR A 126 -2.48 5.60 5.19
C THR A 126 -2.95 4.76 4.00
N LEU A 127 -3.99 3.95 4.22
CA LEU A 127 -4.67 3.22 3.15
C LEU A 127 -5.29 4.20 2.15
N GLY A 128 -5.93 5.25 2.67
CA GLY A 128 -6.62 6.25 1.87
C GLY A 128 -7.65 7.01 2.70
N TYR A 129 -8.64 7.59 2.02
CA TYR A 129 -9.68 8.40 2.68
C TYR A 129 -11.06 7.79 2.51
N GLY A 130 -11.70 7.54 3.66
CA GLY A 130 -13.12 7.20 3.76
C GLY A 130 -13.97 8.43 4.01
N LYS A 131 -15.28 8.23 4.19
CA LYS A 131 -16.21 9.36 4.42
C LYS A 131 -15.98 10.06 5.77
N ARG A 132 -15.26 9.39 6.66
CA ARG A 132 -14.97 9.82 8.03
C ARG A 132 -13.58 10.43 8.20
N GLY A 133 -12.74 10.40 7.17
CA GLY A 133 -11.35 10.86 7.26
C GLY A 133 -10.37 9.83 6.73
N PRO A 134 -9.07 9.97 7.07
CA PRO A 134 -8.06 9.00 6.69
C PRO A 134 -8.33 7.66 7.36
N VAL A 135 -8.01 6.58 6.65
CA VAL A 135 -8.01 5.21 7.14
C VAL A 135 -6.57 4.75 7.16
N HIS A 136 -6.13 4.30 8.33
CA HIS A 136 -4.77 3.85 8.56
C HIS A 136 -4.72 2.33 8.74
N LEU A 137 -3.57 1.74 8.43
CA LEU A 137 -3.25 0.34 8.68
C LEU A 137 -1.97 0.28 9.49
N ASP A 138 -1.99 -0.44 10.61
CA ASP A 138 -0.79 -0.73 11.41
C ASP A 138 -0.19 -2.08 10.96
N LEU A 139 0.92 -2.01 10.22
CA LEU A 139 1.54 -3.19 9.62
C LEU A 139 2.36 -4.00 10.62
N ALA A 140 2.69 -3.46 11.80
CA ALA A 140 3.34 -4.20 12.88
C ALA A 140 2.34 -4.77 13.91
N GLY A 141 1.14 -4.18 13.98
CA GLY A 141 0.05 -4.60 14.86
C GLY A 141 -1.03 -5.40 14.14
N ASP A 142 -2.23 -4.81 14.06
CA ASP A 142 -3.46 -5.51 13.69
C ASP A 142 -3.60 -5.79 12.19
N ASN A 143 -2.89 -5.05 11.34
CA ASN A 143 -2.97 -5.15 9.88
C ASN A 143 -1.75 -5.83 9.24
N ARG A 144 -1.04 -6.68 9.98
CA ARG A 144 0.15 -7.39 9.48
C ARG A 144 -0.11 -8.43 8.38
N ALA A 145 -1.32 -8.97 8.26
CA ALA A 145 -1.66 -10.04 7.33
C ALA A 145 -2.89 -9.60 6.53
N ILE A 146 -2.64 -9.16 5.29
CA ILE A 146 -3.59 -8.44 4.44
C ILE A 146 -3.90 -9.28 3.20
N LEU A 147 -5.18 -9.49 2.96
CA LEU A 147 -5.69 -9.98 1.68
C LEU A 147 -6.14 -8.80 0.80
N ILE A 148 -5.61 -8.70 -0.41
CA ILE A 148 -5.95 -7.66 -1.39
C ILE A 148 -6.55 -8.33 -2.63
N GLY A 149 -7.84 -8.14 -2.89
CA GLY A 149 -8.53 -8.79 -4.01
C GLY A 149 -9.24 -7.82 -4.94
N GLY A 150 -9.48 -8.23 -6.19
CA GLY A 150 -10.16 -7.42 -7.21
C GLY A 150 -9.61 -7.65 -8.61
N THR A 151 -10.25 -7.13 -9.65
CA THR A 151 -9.86 -7.35 -11.05
C THR A 151 -8.55 -6.65 -11.43
N SER A 152 -7.96 -6.99 -12.56
CA SER A 152 -6.85 -6.21 -13.16
C SER A 152 -7.24 -4.73 -13.31
N GLY A 153 -6.27 -3.82 -13.14
CA GLY A 153 -6.45 -2.37 -13.25
C GLY A 153 -7.28 -1.71 -12.12
N SER A 154 -7.78 -2.46 -11.15
CA SER A 154 -8.66 -1.93 -10.09
C SER A 154 -7.92 -1.15 -8.98
N GLY A 155 -6.60 -1.29 -8.87
CA GLY A 155 -5.76 -0.55 -7.93
C GLY A 155 -4.96 -1.39 -6.93
N LYS A 156 -4.98 -2.73 -7.04
CA LYS A 156 -4.27 -3.64 -6.12
C LYS A 156 -2.76 -3.39 -6.05
N THR A 157 -2.07 -3.45 -7.20
CA THR A 157 -0.62 -3.23 -7.27
C THR A 157 -0.26 -1.84 -6.76
N ASN A 158 -0.97 -0.81 -7.23
CA ASN A 158 -0.77 0.56 -6.76
C ASN A 158 -0.91 0.68 -5.22
N LEU A 159 -1.83 -0.07 -4.60
CA LEU A 159 -1.94 -0.09 -3.14
C LEU A 159 -0.70 -0.72 -2.49
N MET A 160 -0.23 -1.88 -2.99
CA MET A 160 0.98 -2.53 -2.46
C MET A 160 2.20 -1.60 -2.59
N GLN A 161 2.40 -0.99 -3.75
CA GLN A 161 3.42 0.03 -3.99
C GLN A 161 3.27 1.21 -3.02
N SER A 162 2.05 1.73 -2.85
CA SER A 162 1.79 2.83 -1.93
C SER A 162 2.20 2.48 -0.50
N ILE A 163 1.88 1.27 -0.03
CA ILE A 163 2.27 0.81 1.31
C ILE A 163 3.79 0.72 1.43
N ILE A 164 4.47 0.10 0.45
CA ILE A 164 5.93 -0.05 0.42
C ILE A 164 6.61 1.33 0.46
N LEU A 165 6.19 2.26 -0.39
CA LEU A 165 6.78 3.60 -0.46
C LEU A 165 6.54 4.40 0.82
N GLN A 166 5.34 4.32 1.42
CA GLN A 166 5.06 4.98 2.70
C GLN A 166 6.00 4.48 3.81
N LEU A 167 6.20 3.16 3.91
CA LEU A 167 7.12 2.58 4.88
C LEU A 167 8.57 2.95 4.59
N ALA A 168 9.01 2.85 3.33
CA ALA A 168 10.37 3.19 2.92
C ALA A 168 10.70 4.67 3.20
N ALA A 169 9.74 5.57 3.00
CA ALA A 169 9.93 7.00 3.28
C ALA A 169 9.97 7.34 4.76
N ARG A 170 9.38 6.52 5.63
CA ARG A 170 9.34 6.76 7.09
C ARG A 170 10.46 6.04 7.82
N HIS A 171 10.88 4.88 7.33
CA HIS A 171 11.78 3.96 8.03
C HIS A 171 13.08 3.70 7.27
N THR A 172 14.15 3.43 7.99
CA THR A 172 15.44 2.99 7.46
C THR A 172 15.43 1.48 7.17
N PRO A 173 16.40 0.95 6.40
CA PRO A 173 16.55 -0.50 6.19
C PRO A 173 16.82 -1.33 7.46
N ALA A 174 17.22 -0.67 8.56
CA ALA A 174 17.38 -1.33 9.86
C ALA A 174 16.03 -1.47 10.62
N GLU A 175 15.01 -0.73 10.20
CA GLU A 175 13.68 -0.72 10.82
C GLU A 175 12.65 -1.50 9.99
N VAL A 176 12.77 -1.48 8.65
CA VAL A 176 11.87 -2.20 7.72
C VAL A 176 12.67 -2.84 6.60
N ARG A 177 12.29 -4.06 6.21
CA ARG A 177 12.78 -4.77 5.03
C ARG A 177 11.61 -5.29 4.17
N PHE A 178 11.82 -5.38 2.86
CA PHE A 178 10.82 -5.83 1.89
C PHE A 178 11.27 -7.10 1.18
N ALA A 179 10.41 -8.12 1.18
CA ALA A 179 10.50 -9.25 0.25
C ALA A 179 9.35 -9.13 -0.75
N ILE A 180 9.66 -9.01 -2.04
CA ILE A 180 8.66 -8.72 -3.08
C ILE A 180 8.65 -9.86 -4.10
N VAL A 181 7.45 -10.39 -4.33
CA VAL A 181 7.15 -11.38 -5.37
C VAL A 181 6.23 -10.71 -6.40
N ASP A 182 6.76 -10.46 -7.58
CA ASP A 182 6.08 -9.87 -8.74
C ASP A 182 6.14 -10.85 -9.93
N THR A 183 5.27 -11.85 -9.93
CA THR A 183 5.27 -12.90 -10.96
C THR A 183 4.78 -12.43 -12.33
N LYS A 184 4.41 -11.15 -12.46
CA LYS A 184 3.89 -10.56 -13.71
C LYS A 184 4.87 -9.61 -14.39
N GLU A 185 6.03 -9.31 -13.80
CA GLU A 185 7.13 -8.49 -14.36
C GLU A 185 6.70 -7.10 -14.90
N VAL A 186 5.58 -6.54 -14.44
CA VAL A 186 5.04 -5.26 -14.93
C VAL A 186 4.91 -4.21 -13.85
N ASP A 187 5.02 -4.63 -12.59
CA ASP A 187 4.47 -3.88 -11.48
C ASP A 187 5.58 -3.30 -10.60
N PHE A 188 6.72 -3.97 -10.42
CA PHE A 188 7.85 -3.50 -9.62
C PHE A 188 9.12 -3.35 -10.48
N GLY A 189 9.21 -2.23 -11.21
CA GLY A 189 10.33 -1.92 -12.11
C GLY A 189 11.63 -1.49 -11.41
N ALA A 190 12.59 -0.99 -12.21
CA ALA A 190 13.96 -0.67 -11.79
C ALA A 190 14.08 0.24 -10.56
N ASP A 191 13.14 1.17 -10.35
CA ASP A 191 13.14 2.05 -9.19
C ASP A 191 12.99 1.27 -7.87
N TYR A 192 12.20 0.18 -7.86
CA TYR A 192 12.01 -0.66 -6.68
C TYR A 192 13.21 -1.57 -6.41
N GLU A 193 13.90 -2.02 -7.47
CA GLU A 193 15.16 -2.78 -7.36
C GLU A 193 16.27 -1.94 -6.71
N ALA A 194 16.19 -0.61 -6.79
CA ALA A 194 17.13 0.31 -6.15
C ALA A 194 16.85 0.55 -4.65
N LEU A 195 15.75 0.03 -4.10
CA LEU A 195 15.41 0.23 -2.69
C LEU A 195 16.44 -0.45 -1.78
N PRO A 196 17.10 0.28 -0.85
CA PRO A 196 18.03 -0.31 0.11
C PRO A 196 17.34 -1.23 1.13
N HIS A 197 16.01 -1.19 1.18
CA HIS A 197 15.17 -1.97 2.08
C HIS A 197 14.94 -3.40 1.58
N LEU A 198 15.31 -3.74 0.36
CA LEU A 198 15.12 -5.11 -0.15
C LEU A 198 15.82 -6.12 0.77
N PHE A 199 15.09 -7.20 1.08
CA PHE A 199 15.59 -8.36 1.82
C PHE A 199 16.36 -9.31 0.90
N ALA A 200 15.97 -9.33 -0.37
CA ALA A 200 16.57 -10.06 -1.47
C ALA A 200 16.13 -9.37 -2.78
N PRO A 201 16.75 -9.67 -3.92
CA PRO A 201 16.25 -9.26 -5.23
C PRO A 201 14.76 -9.59 -5.40
N ILE A 202 14.03 -8.77 -6.14
CA ILE A 202 12.62 -9.00 -6.42
C ILE A 202 12.48 -10.31 -7.20
N ALA A 203 11.55 -11.16 -6.80
CA ALA A 203 11.28 -12.41 -7.48
C ALA A 203 10.30 -12.18 -8.64
N HIS A 204 10.74 -12.50 -9.85
CA HIS A 204 10.02 -12.22 -11.10
C HIS A 204 9.33 -13.47 -11.68
N ASN A 205 9.71 -14.66 -11.21
CA ASN A 205 9.12 -15.92 -11.63
C ASN A 205 8.78 -16.84 -10.43
N LEU A 206 8.07 -17.94 -10.70
CA LEU A 206 7.59 -18.85 -9.66
C LEU A 206 8.71 -19.55 -8.89
N GLN A 207 9.85 -19.81 -9.53
CA GLN A 207 10.99 -20.46 -8.88
C GLN A 207 11.64 -19.50 -7.89
N GLU A 208 12.00 -18.30 -8.34
CA GLU A 208 12.54 -17.24 -7.49
C GLU A 208 11.57 -16.89 -6.35
N ALA A 209 10.27 -16.88 -6.63
CA ALA A 209 9.25 -16.61 -5.63
C ALA A 209 9.23 -17.69 -4.54
N ALA A 210 9.29 -18.96 -4.93
CA ALA A 210 9.37 -20.06 -3.97
C ALA A 210 10.64 -19.96 -3.11
N GLU A 211 11.80 -19.69 -3.73
CA GLU A 211 13.08 -19.51 -3.03
C GLU A 211 13.03 -18.33 -2.05
N LEU A 212 12.47 -17.19 -2.47
CA LEU A 212 12.31 -16.01 -1.62
C LEU A 212 11.38 -16.27 -0.44
N ILE A 213 10.23 -16.92 -0.67
CA ILE A 213 9.27 -17.24 0.39
C ILE A 213 9.89 -18.21 1.42
N GLU A 214 10.64 -19.21 0.97
CA GLU A 214 11.37 -20.12 1.87
C GLU A 214 12.47 -19.39 2.67
N ARG A 215 13.17 -18.43 2.06
CA ARG A 215 14.13 -17.57 2.78
C ARG A 215 13.45 -16.73 3.86
N VAL A 216 12.27 -16.18 3.58
CA VAL A 216 11.48 -15.43 4.57
C VAL A 216 11.05 -16.34 5.73
N GLU A 217 10.63 -17.57 5.44
CA GLU A 217 10.26 -18.54 6.49
C GLU A 217 11.46 -18.96 7.34
N ALA A 218 12.62 -19.20 6.71
CA ALA A 218 13.86 -19.49 7.42
C ALA A 218 14.26 -18.33 8.36
N GLU A 219 14.10 -17.09 7.91
CA GLU A 219 14.32 -15.90 8.74
C GLU A 219 13.32 -15.82 9.89
N ARG A 220 12.03 -16.12 9.65
CA ARG A 220 11.00 -16.19 10.71
C ARG A 220 11.38 -17.22 11.79
N LEU A 221 11.87 -18.39 11.38
CA LEU A 221 12.33 -19.45 12.29
C LEU A 221 13.58 -19.04 13.07
N ARG A 222 14.54 -18.35 12.42
CA ARG A 222 15.72 -17.80 13.10
C ARG A 222 15.32 -16.80 14.19
N ARG A 223 14.43 -15.85 13.86
CA ARG A 223 13.91 -14.86 14.82
C ARG A 223 13.21 -15.52 16.00
N GLN A 224 12.40 -16.56 15.73
CA GLN A 224 11.76 -17.34 16.77
C GLN A 224 12.77 -17.97 17.74
N ALA A 225 13.89 -18.49 17.25
CA ALA A 225 14.93 -19.05 18.11
C ALA A 225 15.62 -17.98 18.96
N VAL A 226 15.92 -16.80 18.39
CA VAL A 226 16.51 -15.68 19.14
C VAL A 226 15.55 -15.17 20.22
N MET A 227 14.27 -14.96 19.87
CA MET A 227 13.25 -14.54 20.82
C MET A 227 13.05 -15.55 21.95
N ALA A 228 13.04 -16.85 21.64
CA ALA A 228 12.96 -17.90 22.65
C ALA A 228 14.17 -17.88 23.60
N ALA A 229 15.38 -17.64 23.08
CA ALA A 229 16.59 -17.51 23.91
C ALA A 229 16.57 -16.26 24.79
N ALA A 230 15.98 -15.17 24.31
CA ALA A 230 15.78 -13.93 25.06
C ALA A 230 14.59 -13.98 26.04
N GLY A 231 13.72 -15.00 25.95
CA GLY A 231 12.51 -15.11 26.76
C GLY A 231 11.42 -14.11 26.38
N VAL A 232 11.42 -13.62 25.13
CA VAL A 232 10.54 -12.57 24.63
C VAL A 232 9.45 -13.15 23.72
N ALA A 233 8.22 -12.62 23.83
CA ALA A 233 7.07 -13.09 23.04
C ALA A 233 6.74 -12.21 21.82
N ASP A 234 7.17 -10.95 21.81
CA ASP A 234 6.97 -10.01 20.71
C ASP A 234 8.31 -9.40 20.29
N TRP A 235 8.64 -9.43 19.00
CA TRP A 235 9.90 -8.92 18.47
C TRP A 235 10.17 -7.45 18.85
N ARG A 236 9.13 -6.66 19.15
CA ARG A 236 9.25 -5.26 19.56
C ARG A 236 9.81 -5.08 20.96
N ASP A 237 9.82 -6.13 21.77
CA ASP A 237 10.45 -6.11 23.09
C ASP A 237 11.94 -6.54 23.02
N LEU A 238 12.47 -6.80 21.81
CA LEU A 238 13.91 -6.96 21.57
C LEU A 238 14.56 -5.59 21.34
N ASP A 239 15.67 -5.36 22.03
CA ASP A 239 16.42 -4.11 21.97
C ASP A 239 17.88 -4.35 21.52
N GLY A 240 18.56 -3.26 21.12
CA GLY A 240 20.00 -3.28 20.84
C GLY A 240 20.36 -4.10 19.60
N ASP A 241 21.38 -4.93 19.70
CA ASP A 241 21.92 -5.71 18.57
C ASP A 241 21.01 -6.90 18.19
N ASP A 242 20.04 -7.27 19.04
CA ASP A 242 19.09 -8.37 18.79
C ASP A 242 17.79 -7.89 18.13
N ALA A 243 17.57 -6.57 18.01
CA ALA A 243 16.39 -6.02 17.36
C ALA A 243 16.39 -6.35 15.85
N PHE A 244 15.23 -6.81 15.35
CA PHE A 244 15.05 -7.12 13.93
C PHE A 244 14.14 -6.11 13.24
N PRO A 245 14.36 -5.78 11.95
CA PRO A 245 13.44 -4.95 11.19
C PRO A 245 12.11 -5.69 10.97
N LEU A 246 11.02 -4.92 10.86
CA LEU A 246 9.77 -5.44 10.32
C LEU A 246 10.03 -5.95 8.89
N LEU A 247 9.74 -7.22 8.63
CA LEU A 247 9.88 -7.82 7.31
C LEU A 247 8.51 -7.92 6.65
N LEU A 248 8.28 -7.15 5.59
CA LEU A 248 7.04 -7.18 4.83
C LEU A 248 7.22 -8.02 3.57
N LEU A 249 6.60 -9.20 3.55
CA LEU A 249 6.47 -10.06 2.39
C LEU A 249 5.25 -9.63 1.57
N THR A 250 5.47 -9.28 0.31
CA THR A 250 4.43 -8.88 -0.65
C THR A 250 4.39 -9.89 -1.78
N VAL A 251 3.21 -10.43 -2.06
CA VAL A 251 2.96 -11.37 -3.15
C VAL A 251 1.83 -10.83 -4.01
N ASP A 252 2.10 -10.47 -5.28
CA ASP A 252 1.09 -9.97 -6.23
C ASP A 252 -0.07 -10.94 -6.38
N GLU A 253 0.24 -12.21 -6.68
CA GLU A 253 -0.76 -13.19 -7.08
C GLU A 253 -0.66 -14.50 -6.28
N ALA A 254 -1.56 -14.65 -5.32
CA ALA A 254 -1.72 -15.88 -4.57
C ALA A 254 -2.10 -17.08 -5.45
N ALA A 255 -2.85 -16.84 -6.52
CA ALA A 255 -3.40 -17.91 -7.36
C ALA A 255 -2.30 -18.81 -7.94
N ASP A 256 -1.12 -18.23 -8.20
CA ASP A 256 0.04 -18.91 -8.76
C ASP A 256 0.58 -20.02 -7.85
N PHE A 257 0.39 -19.90 -6.54
CA PHE A 257 0.92 -20.83 -5.53
C PHE A 257 -0.10 -21.87 -5.06
N THR A 258 -1.37 -21.78 -5.46
CA THR A 258 -2.49 -22.60 -4.93
C THR A 258 -2.23 -24.11 -4.96
N LYS A 259 -1.43 -24.61 -5.90
CA LYS A 259 -1.12 -26.03 -6.07
C LYS A 259 0.33 -26.38 -5.72
N THR A 260 1.05 -25.47 -5.08
CA THR A 260 2.45 -25.67 -4.70
C THR A 260 2.57 -25.76 -3.18
N PRO A 261 3.62 -26.41 -2.65
CA PRO A 261 3.90 -26.43 -1.21
C PRO A 261 4.06 -25.02 -0.63
N THR A 262 4.50 -24.06 -1.45
CA THR A 262 4.71 -22.65 -1.09
C THR A 262 3.47 -21.98 -0.50
N MET A 263 2.25 -22.37 -0.92
CA MET A 263 1.02 -21.87 -0.30
C MET A 263 0.93 -22.24 1.18
N GLY A 264 1.37 -23.45 1.55
CA GLY A 264 1.45 -23.88 2.94
C GLY A 264 2.41 -22.99 3.75
N THR A 265 3.56 -22.64 3.18
CA THR A 265 4.53 -21.71 3.78
C THR A 265 3.92 -20.32 3.97
N LEU A 266 3.21 -19.78 2.98
CA LEU A 266 2.51 -18.49 3.09
C LEU A 266 1.46 -18.49 4.21
N VAL A 267 0.70 -19.58 4.36
CA VAL A 267 -0.28 -19.74 5.45
C VAL A 267 0.40 -19.78 6.81
N GLU A 268 1.52 -20.50 6.94
CA GLU A 268 2.28 -20.53 8.19
C GLU A 268 2.88 -19.16 8.54
N ILE A 269 3.38 -18.41 7.55
CA ILE A 269 3.83 -17.02 7.73
C ILE A 269 2.66 -16.13 8.19
N ALA A 270 1.50 -16.20 7.54
CA ALA A 270 0.32 -15.43 7.93
C ALA A 270 -0.10 -15.70 9.39
N ARG A 271 0.00 -16.97 9.80
CA ARG A 271 -0.42 -17.44 11.12
C ARG A 271 0.57 -17.10 12.23
N LYS A 272 1.87 -17.28 12.00
CA LYS A 272 2.93 -17.19 13.03
C LYS A 272 3.84 -15.97 12.88
N GLY A 273 3.76 -15.24 11.77
CA GLY A 273 4.64 -14.11 11.47
C GLY A 273 4.57 -12.97 12.47
N ARG A 274 3.39 -12.75 13.10
CA ARG A 274 3.12 -11.65 14.05
C ARG A 274 4.25 -11.43 15.05
N ALA A 275 4.50 -12.46 15.86
CA ALA A 275 5.38 -12.36 17.00
C ALA A 275 6.82 -12.11 16.54
N MET A 276 7.18 -12.56 15.33
CA MET A 276 8.53 -12.47 14.77
C MET A 276 8.74 -11.24 13.88
N GLY A 277 7.78 -10.30 13.83
CA GLY A 277 7.87 -9.10 13.01
C GLY A 277 7.88 -9.40 11.51
N VAL A 278 7.14 -10.43 11.09
CA VAL A 278 6.92 -10.76 9.67
C VAL A 278 5.47 -10.49 9.30
N SER A 279 5.29 -9.56 8.37
CA SER A 279 3.99 -9.15 7.83
C SER A 279 3.84 -9.63 6.39
N LEU A 280 2.61 -9.95 6.00
CA LEU A 280 2.25 -10.50 4.70
C LEU A 280 1.18 -9.64 4.03
N MET A 281 1.43 -9.25 2.79
CA MET A 281 0.42 -8.76 1.84
C MET A 281 0.27 -9.79 0.73
N LEU A 282 -0.93 -10.33 0.62
CA LEU A 282 -1.30 -11.32 -0.38
C LEU A 282 -2.32 -10.72 -1.34
N GLY A 283 -1.93 -10.51 -2.59
CA GLY A 283 -2.83 -10.08 -3.65
C GLY A 283 -3.45 -11.25 -4.39
N THR A 284 -4.60 -11.01 -5.02
CA THR A 284 -5.10 -11.91 -6.06
C THR A 284 -6.02 -11.19 -7.05
N GLN A 285 -5.86 -11.51 -8.34
CA GLN A 285 -6.78 -11.07 -9.40
C GLN A 285 -7.93 -12.05 -9.65
N SER A 286 -7.80 -13.27 -9.14
CA SER A 286 -8.73 -14.39 -9.34
C SER A 286 -9.32 -14.86 -8.00
N PRO A 287 -10.08 -14.01 -7.29
CA PRO A 287 -10.62 -14.34 -5.98
C PRO A 287 -11.67 -15.45 -6.08
N SER A 288 -11.23 -16.69 -5.89
CA SER A 288 -12.06 -17.89 -5.86
C SER A 288 -11.79 -18.69 -4.60
N SER A 289 -12.75 -19.52 -4.18
CA SER A 289 -12.58 -20.41 -3.03
C SER A 289 -11.48 -21.46 -3.23
N LYS A 290 -11.02 -21.67 -4.47
CA LYS A 290 -9.86 -22.52 -4.77
C LYS A 290 -8.56 -21.84 -4.38
N VAL A 291 -8.47 -20.51 -4.58
CA VAL A 291 -7.26 -19.72 -4.33
C VAL A 291 -7.23 -19.23 -2.87
N ILE A 292 -8.36 -18.68 -2.40
CA ILE A 292 -8.53 -18.18 -1.05
C ILE A 292 -9.62 -19.02 -0.39
N ASP A 293 -9.21 -20.15 0.18
CA ASP A 293 -10.11 -20.99 0.96
C ASP A 293 -10.38 -20.38 2.36
N PRO A 294 -11.33 -20.93 3.13
CA PRO A 294 -11.63 -20.44 4.47
C PRO A 294 -10.46 -20.50 5.46
N GLN A 295 -9.51 -21.44 5.29
CA GLN A 295 -8.36 -21.58 6.19
C GLN A 295 -7.34 -20.47 5.93
N ILE A 296 -7.04 -20.17 4.66
CA ILE A 296 -6.21 -19.04 4.26
C ILE A 296 -6.87 -17.75 4.77
N ARG A 297 -8.17 -17.59 4.51
CA ARG A 297 -8.93 -16.40 4.90
C ARG A 297 -8.92 -16.14 6.40
N ALA A 298 -9.03 -17.19 7.23
CA ALA A 298 -9.00 -17.08 8.68
C ALA A 298 -7.67 -16.54 9.23
N ASN A 299 -6.58 -16.66 8.48
CA ASN A 299 -5.25 -16.15 8.85
C ASN A 299 -4.96 -14.75 8.25
N LEU A 300 -5.87 -14.20 7.43
CA LEU A 300 -5.75 -12.88 6.79
C LEU A 300 -6.87 -11.94 7.28
N PRO A 301 -6.81 -11.45 8.54
CA PRO A 301 -7.90 -10.70 9.16
C PRO A 301 -8.17 -9.36 8.47
N THR A 302 -7.15 -8.74 7.88
CA THR A 302 -7.33 -7.49 7.13
C THR A 302 -7.65 -7.82 5.68
N ALA A 303 -8.75 -7.28 5.18
CA ALA A 303 -9.25 -7.58 3.84
C ALA A 303 -9.60 -6.31 3.11
N ILE A 304 -9.07 -6.17 1.91
CA ILE A 304 -9.26 -4.99 1.07
C ILE A 304 -9.70 -5.50 -0.30
N ALA A 305 -10.96 -5.26 -0.64
CA ALA A 305 -11.48 -5.59 -1.95
C ALA A 305 -11.60 -4.33 -2.80
N PHE A 306 -10.91 -4.33 -3.93
CA PHE A 306 -11.20 -3.45 -5.05
C PHE A 306 -12.35 -4.05 -5.88
N GLN A 307 -12.67 -3.40 -7.00
CA GLN A 307 -13.73 -3.86 -7.90
C GLN A 307 -13.58 -5.35 -8.24
N THR A 308 -14.63 -6.12 -7.97
CA THR A 308 -14.77 -7.53 -8.38
C THR A 308 -15.78 -7.66 -9.53
N ARG A 309 -15.78 -8.79 -10.25
CA ARG A 309 -16.74 -9.04 -11.32
C ARG A 309 -18.11 -9.46 -10.79
N THR A 310 -18.12 -10.15 -9.64
CA THR A 310 -19.33 -10.75 -9.08
C THR A 310 -19.40 -10.59 -7.56
N ASP A 311 -20.59 -10.78 -6.99
CA ASP A 311 -20.78 -10.78 -5.54
C ASP A 311 -20.13 -12.00 -4.88
N ILE A 312 -20.01 -13.12 -5.61
CA ILE A 312 -19.29 -14.33 -5.16
C ILE A 312 -17.83 -14.01 -4.88
N GLU A 313 -17.15 -13.35 -5.82
CA GLU A 313 -15.77 -12.88 -5.66
C GLU A 313 -15.64 -11.92 -4.47
N SER A 314 -16.60 -10.99 -4.31
CA SER A 314 -16.65 -10.09 -3.15
C SER A 314 -16.74 -10.88 -1.84
N ARG A 315 -17.58 -11.92 -1.77
CA ARG A 315 -17.74 -12.75 -0.57
C ARG A 315 -16.50 -13.56 -0.25
N VAL A 316 -15.77 -14.05 -1.26
CA VAL A 316 -14.48 -14.73 -1.04
C VAL A 316 -13.48 -13.81 -0.34
N ILE A 317 -13.38 -12.55 -0.79
CA ILE A 317 -12.42 -11.58 -0.23
C ILE A 317 -12.92 -10.98 1.08
N LEU A 318 -14.19 -10.61 1.20
CA LEU A 318 -14.71 -9.79 2.30
C LEU A 318 -15.60 -10.56 3.29
N GLY A 319 -16.09 -11.73 2.91
CA GLY A 319 -17.20 -12.40 3.61
C GLY A 319 -18.58 -11.80 3.31
N CYS A 320 -18.65 -10.70 2.55
CA CYS A 320 -19.90 -10.06 2.14
C CYS A 320 -19.87 -9.55 0.70
N LYS A 321 -21.04 -9.21 0.15
CA LYS A 321 -21.18 -8.50 -1.12
C LYS A 321 -20.82 -7.01 -0.98
N GLY A 322 -20.57 -6.34 -2.09
CA GLY A 322 -20.43 -4.89 -2.19
C GLY A 322 -19.24 -4.45 -3.05
N ALA A 323 -18.20 -5.29 -3.17
CA ALA A 323 -17.03 -4.96 -3.97
C ALA A 323 -17.35 -4.96 -5.48
N GLU A 324 -18.36 -5.72 -5.92
CA GLU A 324 -18.83 -5.78 -7.31
C GLU A 324 -19.48 -4.48 -7.78
N GLN A 325 -19.86 -3.60 -6.83
CA GLN A 325 -20.49 -2.31 -7.10
C GLN A 325 -19.49 -1.15 -7.13
N LEU A 326 -18.22 -1.41 -6.83
CA LEU A 326 -17.15 -0.43 -6.95
C LEU A 326 -16.95 -0.12 -8.44
N ASN A 327 -16.72 1.15 -8.77
CA ASN A 327 -16.89 1.63 -10.14
C ASN A 327 -15.74 2.50 -10.65
N ARG A 328 -14.61 2.51 -9.95
CA ARG A 328 -13.42 3.25 -10.35
C ARG A 328 -12.16 2.69 -9.70
N PRO A 329 -10.98 2.83 -10.34
CA PRO A 329 -9.71 2.44 -9.76
C PRO A 329 -9.42 3.14 -8.43
N GLY A 330 -8.75 2.43 -7.53
CA GLY A 330 -8.38 2.94 -6.22
C GLY A 330 -9.54 3.03 -5.23
N LEU A 331 -10.79 2.82 -5.64
CA LEU A 331 -11.90 2.72 -4.70
C LEU A 331 -11.97 1.29 -4.16
N ALA A 332 -11.80 1.14 -2.85
CA ALA A 332 -11.81 -0.14 -2.15
C ALA A 332 -12.93 -0.19 -1.11
N LEU A 333 -13.34 -1.41 -0.77
CA LEU A 333 -14.20 -1.75 0.36
C LEU A 333 -13.38 -2.57 1.35
N THR A 334 -13.39 -2.17 2.62
CA THR A 334 -12.63 -2.83 3.68
C THR A 334 -13.40 -2.77 5.01
N PHE A 335 -13.02 -3.63 5.94
CA PHE A 335 -13.51 -3.62 7.31
C PHE A 335 -12.38 -3.18 8.24
N VAL A 336 -12.52 -1.98 8.81
CA VAL A 336 -11.52 -1.36 9.69
C VAL A 336 -12.24 -0.80 10.92
N ASP A 337 -11.62 -0.88 12.10
CA ASP A 337 -12.18 -0.39 13.38
C ASP A 337 -13.62 -0.90 13.66
N GLY A 338 -13.86 -2.17 13.34
CA GLY A 338 -15.16 -2.81 13.55
C GLY A 338 -16.26 -2.36 12.56
N ARG A 339 -15.92 -1.70 11.45
CA ARG A 339 -16.90 -1.12 10.53
C ARG A 339 -16.50 -1.26 9.07
N TRP A 340 -17.51 -1.43 8.21
CA TRP A 340 -17.34 -1.35 6.76
C TRP A 340 -17.11 0.08 6.29
N GLU A 341 -16.04 0.30 5.54
CA GLU A 341 -15.68 1.59 4.94
C GLU A 341 -15.40 1.43 3.45
N GLN A 342 -15.94 2.37 2.66
CA GLN A 342 -15.46 2.62 1.31
C GLN A 342 -14.32 3.62 1.41
N VAL A 343 -13.17 3.28 0.85
CA VAL A 343 -11.94 4.07 0.96
C VAL A 343 -11.43 4.34 -0.44
N GLN A 344 -11.15 5.61 -0.75
CA GLN A 344 -10.36 5.94 -1.93
C GLN A 344 -8.88 5.85 -1.52
N THR A 345 -8.18 4.86 -2.07
CA THR A 345 -6.77 4.62 -1.77
C THR A 345 -5.87 5.68 -2.38
N LEU A 346 -4.68 5.83 -1.79
CA LEU A 346 -3.63 6.68 -2.33
C LEU A 346 -3.11 6.10 -3.66
N ARG A 347 -2.78 6.99 -4.60
CA ARG A 347 -2.24 6.68 -5.92
C ARG A 347 -0.77 7.06 -5.97
N VAL A 348 0.05 6.11 -6.36
CA VAL A 348 1.45 6.31 -6.73
C VAL A 348 1.45 6.67 -8.22
N GLU A 349 2.03 7.81 -8.58
CA GLU A 349 2.23 8.16 -9.99
C GLU A 349 3.58 7.57 -10.42
N PRO A 350 3.64 6.72 -11.47
CA PRO A 350 4.85 5.97 -11.83
C PRO A 350 6.09 6.84 -12.05
N ASP A 351 5.90 8.01 -12.66
CA ASP A 351 6.93 9.02 -12.93
C ASP A 351 7.50 9.68 -11.67
N THR A 352 6.82 9.57 -10.53
CA THR A 352 7.25 10.15 -9.25
C THR A 352 7.98 9.17 -8.34
N VAL A 353 8.03 7.88 -8.69
CA VAL A 353 8.60 6.83 -7.82
C VAL A 353 10.10 7.04 -7.63
N GLY A 354 10.85 7.22 -8.72
CA GLY A 354 12.30 7.46 -8.66
C GLY A 354 12.68 8.69 -7.83
N ASP A 355 11.98 9.82 -8.05
CA ASP A 355 12.17 11.05 -7.27
C ASP A 355 11.85 10.82 -5.79
N PHE A 356 10.72 10.16 -5.50
CA PHE A 356 10.32 9.86 -4.13
C PHE A 356 11.34 8.99 -3.39
N ILE A 357 11.87 7.96 -4.05
CA ILE A 357 12.93 7.10 -3.50
C ILE A 357 14.21 7.91 -3.30
N THR A 358 14.63 8.69 -4.29
CA THR A 358 15.86 9.48 -4.22
C THR A 358 15.80 10.52 -3.09
N GLU A 359 14.72 11.30 -3.02
CA GLU A 359 14.58 12.39 -2.05
C GLU A 359 14.33 11.91 -0.62
N ARG A 360 13.62 10.80 -0.42
CA ARG A 360 13.12 10.40 0.91
C ARG A 360 13.72 9.12 1.46
N VAL A 361 14.06 8.18 0.58
CA VAL A 361 14.63 6.89 0.97
C VAL A 361 16.15 6.98 1.02
N THR A 362 16.77 7.49 -0.05
CA THR A 362 18.24 7.59 -0.12
C THR A 362 18.78 8.63 0.88
N ALA A 363 18.08 9.76 1.07
CA ALA A 363 18.44 10.77 2.06
C ALA A 363 18.38 10.27 3.52
N LYS A 364 17.62 9.19 3.79
CA LYS A 364 17.53 8.54 5.12
C LYS A 364 18.52 7.39 5.31
N ARG A 365 19.36 7.09 4.31
CA ARG A 365 20.42 6.09 4.49
C ARG A 365 21.36 6.56 5.61
N PRO A 366 21.74 5.69 6.56
CA PRO A 366 22.76 6.03 7.54
C PRO A 366 24.05 6.38 6.80
N ALA A 367 24.48 7.64 6.92
CA ALA A 367 25.74 8.08 6.33
C ALA A 367 26.90 7.46 7.11
N LEU A 368 27.79 6.77 6.39
CA LEU A 368 29.07 6.37 6.96
C LEU A 368 29.86 7.62 7.29
N ASN A 369 30.47 7.66 8.47
CA ASN A 369 31.42 8.72 8.77
C ASN A 369 32.70 8.56 7.91
N GLU A 370 33.55 9.58 7.87
CA GLU A 370 34.74 9.57 6.99
C GLU A 370 35.67 8.38 7.25
N VAL A 371 35.80 7.95 8.52
CA VAL A 371 36.64 6.82 8.92
C VAL A 371 36.02 5.51 8.43
N GLU A 372 34.73 5.31 8.65
CA GLU A 372 33.99 4.14 8.16
C GLU A 372 34.04 4.04 6.63
N ALA A 373 33.85 5.16 5.92
CA ALA A 373 33.97 5.21 4.46
C ALA A 373 35.41 4.92 3.99
N ALA A 374 36.45 5.35 4.72
CA ALA A 374 37.83 4.99 4.41
C ALA A 374 38.11 3.50 4.61
N LEU A 375 37.58 2.90 5.68
CA LEU A 375 37.70 1.47 5.95
C LEU A 375 37.07 0.61 4.85
N VAL A 376 35.86 0.97 4.40
CA VAL A 376 35.20 0.23 3.31
C VAL A 376 35.95 0.41 2.00
N ARG A 377 36.41 1.62 1.68
CA ARG A 377 37.23 1.86 0.48
C ARG A 377 38.49 1.01 0.46
N TYR A 378 39.22 0.95 1.57
CA TYR A 378 40.39 0.11 1.69
C TYR A 378 40.06 -1.38 1.57
N ALA A 379 38.96 -1.85 2.18
CA ALA A 379 38.53 -3.23 2.03
C ALA A 379 38.24 -3.60 0.57
N LEU A 380 37.58 -2.70 -0.18
CA LEU A 380 37.27 -2.91 -1.60
C LEU A 380 38.49 -2.85 -2.50
N GLN A 381 39.38 -1.88 -2.30
CA GLN A 381 40.52 -1.63 -3.18
C GLN A 381 41.70 -2.57 -2.92
N GLU A 382 41.97 -2.87 -1.64
CA GLU A 382 43.20 -3.55 -1.23
C GLU A 382 42.96 -4.98 -0.73
N LEU A 383 41.73 -5.31 -0.33
CA LEU A 383 41.38 -6.60 0.27
C LEU A 383 40.31 -7.38 -0.52
N ASP A 384 40.01 -7.00 -1.77
CA ASP A 384 39.00 -7.66 -2.62
C ASP A 384 37.64 -7.79 -1.92
N GLY A 385 37.23 -6.73 -1.23
CA GLY A 385 35.98 -6.66 -0.45
C GLY A 385 36.02 -7.42 0.88
N ALA A 386 37.14 -8.02 1.28
CA ALA A 386 37.27 -8.68 2.58
C ALA A 386 37.47 -7.68 3.72
N PHE A 387 36.65 -7.80 4.77
CA PHE A 387 36.74 -7.02 5.99
C PHE A 387 37.59 -7.75 7.05
N ILE A 388 38.91 -7.55 6.99
CA ILE A 388 39.87 -8.19 7.88
C ILE A 388 40.35 -7.19 8.95
N VAL A 389 39.87 -7.34 10.19
CA VAL A 389 40.10 -6.41 11.31
C VAL A 389 41.59 -6.06 11.50
N ASN A 390 42.48 -7.06 11.50
CA ASN A 390 43.91 -6.80 11.70
C ASN A 390 44.53 -6.00 10.54
N ARG A 391 44.14 -6.29 9.29
CA ARG A 391 44.66 -5.56 8.12
C ARG A 391 44.14 -4.12 8.11
N LEU A 392 42.85 -3.94 8.36
CA LEU A 392 42.21 -2.62 8.44
C LEU A 392 42.80 -1.75 9.54
N TYR A 393 43.10 -2.34 10.70
CA TYR A 393 43.76 -1.65 11.80
C TYR A 393 45.16 -1.16 11.42
N GLU A 394 46.00 -2.01 10.82
CA GLU A 394 47.36 -1.58 10.43
C GLU A 394 47.33 -0.48 9.37
N ALA A 395 46.39 -0.54 8.42
CA ALA A 395 46.22 0.47 7.39
C ALA A 395 45.70 1.82 7.91
N HIS A 396 44.92 1.82 9.00
CA HIS A 396 44.29 3.03 9.58
C HIS A 396 44.73 3.28 11.02
N LYS A 397 45.99 2.91 11.31
CA LYS A 397 46.56 3.00 12.65
C LYS A 397 46.58 4.46 13.12
N GLY A 398 46.01 4.72 14.29
CA GLY A 398 45.84 6.07 14.84
C GLY A 398 44.49 6.72 14.56
N LEU A 399 43.70 6.19 13.61
CA LEU A 399 42.34 6.68 13.31
C LEU A 399 41.25 5.80 13.94
N VAL A 400 41.50 4.52 14.10
CA VAL A 400 40.54 3.57 14.70
C VAL A 400 41.26 2.50 15.55
N SER A 401 40.67 2.13 16.68
CA SER A 401 41.23 1.07 17.53
C SER A 401 40.78 -0.33 17.06
N LYS A 402 41.57 -1.37 17.36
CA LYS A 402 41.17 -2.77 17.08
C LYS A 402 39.82 -3.11 17.72
N ARG A 403 39.58 -2.66 18.97
CA ARG A 403 38.31 -2.88 19.68
C ARG A 403 37.14 -2.22 18.95
N ALA A 404 37.32 -1.00 18.47
CA ALA A 404 36.31 -0.30 17.69
C ALA A 404 36.02 -1.00 16.35
N LEU A 405 37.05 -1.51 15.67
CA LEU A 405 36.88 -2.30 14.44
C LEU A 405 36.15 -3.63 14.68
N THR A 406 36.44 -4.33 15.78
CA THR A 406 35.73 -5.56 16.13
C THR A 406 34.26 -5.28 16.42
N ALA A 407 33.97 -4.23 17.20
CA ALA A 407 32.58 -3.83 17.47
C ALA A 407 31.86 -3.34 16.22
N LEU A 408 32.55 -2.60 15.34
CA LEU A 408 32.02 -2.16 14.05
C LEU A 408 31.68 -3.35 13.15
N ALA A 409 32.58 -4.34 13.07
CA ALA A 409 32.37 -5.55 12.30
C ALA A 409 31.12 -6.30 12.78
N GLN A 410 30.96 -6.47 14.09
CA GLN A 410 29.79 -7.11 14.69
C GLN A 410 28.50 -6.35 14.39
N ARG A 411 28.50 -5.02 14.54
CA ARG A 411 27.33 -4.19 14.21
C ARG A 411 26.98 -4.24 12.72
N TRP A 412 27.98 -4.27 11.85
CA TRP A 412 27.76 -4.34 10.41
C TRP A 412 27.32 -5.74 9.96
N GLU A 413 27.82 -6.82 10.59
CA GLU A 413 27.28 -8.17 10.41
C GLU A 413 25.80 -8.22 10.82
N ALA A 414 25.45 -7.69 11.99
CA ALA A 414 24.06 -7.66 12.47
C ALA A 414 23.12 -6.88 11.54
N ARG A 415 23.63 -5.82 10.89
CA ARG A 415 22.89 -5.03 9.89
C ARG A 415 22.85 -5.64 8.49
N GLY A 416 23.55 -6.76 8.28
CA GLY A 416 23.71 -7.38 6.95
C GLY A 416 24.57 -6.56 5.99
N TRP A 417 25.44 -5.68 6.51
CA TRP A 417 26.43 -4.89 5.76
C TRP A 417 27.75 -5.64 5.55
N LEU A 418 27.99 -6.65 6.39
CA LEU A 418 29.05 -7.63 6.23
C LEU A 418 28.44 -9.04 6.22
N THR A 419 29.03 -9.95 5.43
CA THR A 419 28.64 -11.36 5.46
C THR A 419 29.00 -12.00 6.79
N THR A 420 28.13 -12.89 7.28
CA THR A 420 28.46 -13.79 8.39
C THR A 420 29.44 -14.86 7.88
N PRO A 421 30.65 -14.98 8.43
CA PRO A 421 31.64 -15.95 7.95
C PRO A 421 31.19 -17.38 8.25
N ALA A 422 31.28 -18.29 7.28
CA ALA A 422 30.82 -19.68 7.43
C ALA A 422 31.74 -20.52 8.34
N SER A 423 32.96 -20.02 8.59
CA SER A 423 33.93 -20.64 9.50
C SER A 423 34.83 -19.57 10.13
N ARG A 424 35.56 -19.93 11.20
CA ARG A 424 36.53 -19.02 11.85
C ARG A 424 37.67 -18.56 10.94
N SER A 425 37.94 -19.27 9.85
CA SER A 425 39.01 -18.97 8.88
C SER A 425 38.55 -18.08 7.73
N GLU A 426 37.25 -17.94 7.49
CA GLU A 426 36.74 -17.10 6.40
C GLU A 426 36.61 -15.63 6.83
N PRO A 427 37.03 -14.68 5.98
CA PRO A 427 36.83 -13.28 6.26
C PRO A 427 35.38 -12.88 6.00
N ARG A 428 34.89 -11.95 6.83
CA ARG A 428 33.70 -11.14 6.53
C ARG A 428 33.90 -10.45 5.19
N ARG A 429 32.86 -10.31 4.37
CA ARG A 429 32.91 -9.55 3.11
C ARG A 429 31.91 -8.40 3.12
N VAL A 430 32.31 -7.29 2.52
CA VAL A 430 31.45 -6.13 2.25
C VAL A 430 30.30 -6.59 1.35
N THR A 431 29.07 -6.35 1.79
CA THR A 431 27.88 -6.69 1.02
C THR A 431 27.50 -5.56 0.06
N PRO A 432 26.66 -5.83 -0.98
CA PRO A 432 26.16 -4.78 -1.87
C PRO A 432 25.47 -3.62 -1.13
N GLU A 433 24.82 -3.90 0.00
CA GLU A 433 24.15 -2.90 0.84
C GLU A 433 25.14 -1.89 1.43
N LEU A 434 26.30 -2.34 1.92
CA LEU A 434 27.35 -1.46 2.44
C LEU A 434 28.07 -0.69 1.33
N LEU A 435 28.27 -1.33 0.17
CA LEU A 435 28.85 -0.68 -1.01
C LEU A 435 28.00 0.51 -1.47
N ALA A 436 26.67 0.33 -1.48
CA ALA A 436 25.72 1.37 -1.88
C ALA A 436 25.70 2.60 -0.95
N LEU A 437 26.25 2.50 0.28
CA LEU A 437 26.43 3.63 1.19
C LEU A 437 27.71 4.43 0.91
N VAL A 438 28.68 3.83 0.21
CA VAL A 438 29.98 4.44 -0.09
C VAL A 438 29.99 5.08 -1.48
N SER A 439 29.22 4.56 -2.45
CA SER A 439 29.15 5.09 -3.83
C SER A 439 28.88 6.60 -3.93
N PRO A 440 27.92 7.20 -3.18
CA PRO A 440 27.72 8.66 -3.24
C PRO A 440 28.91 9.48 -2.69
N ALA A 441 29.67 8.93 -1.76
CA ALA A 441 30.86 9.56 -1.17
C ALA A 441 32.13 9.38 -2.02
N LEU A 442 32.15 8.37 -2.90
CA LEU A 442 33.21 8.13 -3.89
C LEU A 442 33.08 9.07 -5.09
N ASP A 443 31.87 9.32 -5.57
CA ASP A 443 31.63 10.21 -6.71
C ASP A 443 31.93 11.68 -6.35
N ALA A 444 31.65 12.10 -5.11
CA ALA A 444 31.95 13.46 -4.63
C ALA A 444 33.46 13.77 -4.49
N LYS A 445 34.34 12.76 -4.43
CA LYS A 445 35.80 12.92 -4.37
C LYS A 445 36.51 12.53 -5.68
N SER A 446 35.77 12.12 -6.71
CA SER A 446 36.32 11.72 -8.02
C SER A 446 36.14 12.80 -9.11
N GLY A 447 35.91 14.05 -8.70
CA GLY A 447 35.86 15.23 -9.57
C GLY A 447 37.22 15.72 -10.07
N ASP A 448 38.23 14.86 -10.16
CA ASP A 448 39.49 15.18 -10.83
C ASP A 448 39.92 14.03 -11.76
N THR A 449 39.84 14.32 -13.06
CA THR A 449 40.47 13.61 -14.19
C THR A 449 39.93 12.22 -14.57
N VAL A 450 38.92 12.20 -15.42
CA VAL A 450 38.62 11.02 -16.27
C VAL A 450 39.54 11.05 -17.49
N THR A 451 40.59 10.21 -17.50
CA THR A 451 41.29 9.84 -18.73
C THR A 451 40.72 8.53 -19.25
N ARG A 452 39.97 8.59 -20.36
CA ARG A 452 39.48 7.40 -21.05
C ARG A 452 40.61 6.82 -21.89
N VAL A 453 41.17 5.67 -21.47
CA VAL A 453 42.16 4.92 -22.26
C VAL A 453 41.43 3.99 -23.21
N THR A 454 41.32 4.38 -24.48
CA THR A 454 41.09 3.45 -25.59
C THR A 454 42.43 2.93 -26.09
N ARG A 455 42.57 1.61 -26.12
CA ARG A 455 43.74 0.92 -26.66
C ARG A 455 43.70 1.01 -28.19
N GLY A 456 44.63 1.75 -28.79
CA GLY A 456 44.77 1.87 -30.26
C GLY A 456 45.58 3.09 -30.69
N ASP A 457 46.89 2.96 -30.57
CA ASP A 457 48.01 3.66 -31.23
C ASP A 457 47.97 5.14 -31.71
N THR A 458 49.09 5.79 -31.33
CA THR A 458 49.84 6.90 -31.97
C THR A 458 49.43 8.38 -31.82
N THR A 459 50.35 9.09 -31.13
CA THR A 459 50.71 10.52 -31.17
C THR A 459 49.85 11.56 -30.42
N LEU A 460 50.37 11.97 -29.26
CA LEU A 460 49.96 13.07 -28.40
C LEU A 460 50.23 14.45 -29.02
N LYS A 461 49.25 15.36 -28.99
CA LYS A 461 49.46 16.81 -28.88
C LYS A 461 48.46 17.40 -27.88
N THR A 462 48.98 17.88 -26.76
CA THR A 462 48.25 18.61 -25.72
C THR A 462 48.15 20.09 -26.10
N VAL A 463 46.95 20.67 -26.14
CA VAL A 463 46.76 22.12 -26.23
C VAL A 463 45.87 22.56 -25.07
N THR A 464 46.46 23.29 -24.14
CA THR A 464 45.79 23.90 -22.98
C THR A 464 45.19 25.24 -23.40
N ARG A 465 43.96 25.54 -22.94
CA ARG A 465 43.36 26.87 -23.08
C ARG A 465 42.89 27.35 -21.70
N PRO A 466 43.21 28.58 -21.26
CA PRO A 466 42.95 29.01 -19.89
C PRO A 466 41.53 29.57 -19.73
N ALA A 467 41.07 29.57 -18.49
CA ALA A 467 39.80 30.12 -18.03
C ALA A 467 39.77 31.66 -18.13
N GLN A 468 38.57 32.23 -18.32
CA GLN A 468 38.30 33.64 -18.05
C GLN A 468 37.01 33.78 -17.23
N ASP A 469 37.17 34.51 -16.13
CA ASP A 469 36.18 35.01 -15.21
C ASP A 469 35.31 36.13 -15.82
N GLY A 470 34.11 36.30 -15.27
CA GLY A 470 33.58 37.59 -14.83
C GLY A 470 33.01 38.59 -15.85
N ASP A 471 31.71 38.84 -15.71
CA ASP A 471 31.15 40.16 -15.32
C ASP A 471 30.04 40.77 -16.21
N THR A 472 29.01 41.25 -15.49
CA THR A 472 27.98 42.30 -15.69
C THR A 472 27.42 42.76 -17.05
N GLY A 473 26.11 43.09 -16.99
CA GLY A 473 25.42 44.13 -17.79
C GLY A 473 24.65 43.55 -18.98
N GLY A 474 23.38 43.88 -19.26
CA GLY A 474 22.62 45.08 -18.97
C GLY A 474 22.02 45.60 -20.29
N ASP A 475 20.68 45.61 -20.35
CA ASP A 475 19.81 46.47 -21.15
C ASP A 475 19.52 46.27 -22.67
N THR A 476 18.20 46.24 -22.89
CA THR A 476 17.37 46.96 -23.87
C THR A 476 16.97 46.40 -25.25
N MET A 477 15.66 46.58 -25.45
CA MET A 477 14.77 46.50 -26.62
C MET A 477 15.36 46.67 -28.01
N GLU A 478 14.79 45.95 -28.99
CA GLU A 478 14.09 46.59 -30.11
C GLU A 478 13.22 45.62 -30.95
N SER A 479 12.30 46.25 -31.66
CA SER A 479 11.08 45.86 -32.35
C SER A 479 11.18 45.01 -33.64
N SER A 480 10.09 44.28 -33.91
CA SER A 480 9.58 43.72 -35.20
C SER A 480 9.52 44.78 -36.35
N PRO A 481 9.15 44.50 -37.66
CA PRO A 481 8.25 43.44 -38.20
C PRO A 481 8.50 42.95 -39.68
N PHE A 482 7.56 42.11 -40.20
CA PHE A 482 7.16 41.84 -41.62
C PHE A 482 8.07 40.96 -42.53
N LEU A 483 7.61 40.15 -43.51
CA LEU A 483 6.34 39.92 -44.21
C LEU A 483 6.31 38.51 -44.89
N ALA A 484 5.11 38.07 -45.28
CA ALA A 484 4.70 36.74 -45.73
C ALA A 484 4.73 36.44 -47.26
N HIS A 485 4.28 35.21 -47.59
CA HIS A 485 3.71 34.67 -48.85
C HIS A 485 4.68 33.92 -49.79
N ARG A 486 4.37 32.76 -50.41
CA ARG A 486 3.14 32.20 -51.05
C ARG A 486 3.12 30.64 -50.97
N ARG A 487 1.97 29.96 -50.75
CA ARG A 487 0.95 29.40 -51.70
C ARG A 487 1.56 28.43 -52.74
N LYS A 488 1.01 27.26 -53.13
CA LYS A 488 -0.35 26.67 -53.23
C LYS A 488 -0.12 25.25 -53.85
N GLU A 489 -0.86 24.18 -53.58
CA GLU A 489 -2.15 23.69 -54.13
C GLU A 489 -2.00 22.14 -54.23
N VAL A 490 -2.97 21.21 -54.21
CA VAL A 490 -4.40 21.11 -53.88
C VAL A 490 -4.86 19.71 -54.34
N MET A 491 -5.72 19.05 -53.54
CA MET A 491 -6.76 18.05 -53.93
C MET A 491 -6.34 16.69 -54.55
N LEU A 492 -7.08 15.58 -54.46
CA LEU A 492 -8.43 15.25 -53.95
C LEU A 492 -8.56 13.71 -53.82
N LEU A 493 -9.33 13.32 -52.79
CA LEU A 493 -10.26 12.19 -52.59
C LEU A 493 -10.35 10.97 -53.54
N GLY A 494 -10.66 9.84 -52.87
CA GLY A 494 -11.52 8.73 -53.32
C GLY A 494 -10.79 7.39 -53.30
N GLY A 495 -11.23 6.32 -52.65
CA GLY A 495 -12.51 5.95 -52.07
C GLY A 495 -12.71 4.43 -52.27
N ASP A 496 -13.05 3.75 -51.18
CA ASP A 496 -13.78 2.47 -51.05
C ASP A 496 -13.24 1.09 -51.52
N THR A 497 -13.68 0.11 -50.72
CA THR A 497 -13.82 -1.35 -50.90
C THR A 497 -12.62 -2.26 -50.60
N ALA A 498 -12.61 -2.85 -49.40
CA ALA A 498 -12.82 -4.29 -49.14
C ALA A 498 -12.83 -4.57 -47.63
#